data_AF-A0A535LI93-F1
#
_entry.id   AF-A0A535LI93-F1
#
_cell.length_a   1.000
_cell.length_b   1.000
_cell.length_c   1.000
_cell.angle_alpha   90.00
_cell.angle_beta   90.00
_cell.angle_gamma   90.00
#
_symmetry.space_group_name_H-M   'P 1'
#
loop_
_entity.id
_entity.type
_entity.pdbx_description
1 polymer ?
#
loop_
_entity_poly.entity_id
_entity_poly.type
_entity_poly.pdbx_seq_one_letter_code
_entity_poly.pdbx_strand_id
1 'polypeptide(L)'
;GGAAIEGSWELPQLARLAAEDQIFVTAFVRSHGSIKEMERIFGVSYPTIKSRLNRIGDSLEFVDTNPQPSRVEILQRLRRGEIDADAAIEELEGLK
;
A
#
# COMPACT_ATOMS: atom_id res chain seq x y z
N GLY A 1 -25.37 37.90 15.68
CA GLY A 1 -25.21 37.23 14.39
C GLY A 1 -24.17 36.15 14.54
N GLY A 2 -24.55 34.89 14.44
CA GLY A 2 -23.61 33.77 14.37
C GLY A 2 -23.83 33.07 13.04
N ALA A 3 -22.80 32.99 12.22
CA ALA A 3 -22.81 32.10 11.07
C ALA A 3 -22.33 30.73 11.57
N ALA A 4 -23.17 29.70 11.40
CA ALA A 4 -22.75 28.32 11.51
C ALA A 4 -22.30 27.85 10.12
N ILE A 5 -21.14 27.21 10.05
CA ILE A 5 -20.65 26.56 8.84
C ILE A 5 -20.94 25.07 9.03
N GLU A 6 -21.93 24.55 8.31
CA GLU A 6 -22.21 23.13 8.25
C GLU A 6 -21.57 22.56 6.98
N GLY A 7 -20.80 21.48 7.14
CA GLY A 7 -20.21 20.71 6.05
C GLY A 7 -20.20 19.23 6.43
N SER A 8 -20.47 18.36 5.48
CA SER A 8 -20.31 16.91 5.63
C SER A 8 -18.82 16.57 5.49
N TRP A 9 -18.12 16.47 6.61
CA TRP A 9 -16.72 16.03 6.62
C TRP A 9 -16.68 14.54 6.87
N GLU A 10 -16.42 13.75 5.82
CA GLU A 10 -16.02 12.37 6.03
C GLU A 10 -14.57 12.34 6.52
N LEU A 11 -14.33 11.62 7.62
CA LEU A 11 -12.97 11.43 8.13
C LEU A 11 -12.12 10.70 7.07
N PRO A 12 -10.90 11.19 6.76
CA PRO A 12 -9.98 10.47 5.87
C PRO A 12 -9.77 9.03 6.33
N GLN A 13 -9.58 8.08 5.40
CA GLN A 13 -9.56 6.66 5.74
C GLN A 13 -8.55 6.30 6.84
N LEU A 14 -7.34 6.85 6.78
CA LEU A 14 -6.30 6.63 7.79
C LEU A 14 -6.69 7.17 9.18
N ALA A 15 -7.47 8.25 9.24
CA ALA A 15 -7.97 8.80 10.49
C ALA A 15 -9.07 7.94 11.13
N ARG A 16 -9.68 7.03 10.36
CA ARG A 16 -10.68 6.06 10.86
C ARG A 16 -10.05 4.83 11.50
N LEU A 17 -8.74 4.60 11.31
CA LEU A 17 -8.02 3.51 11.98
C LEU A 17 -7.95 3.74 13.49
N ALA A 18 -7.92 2.66 14.27
CA ALA A 18 -7.61 2.74 15.69
C ALA A 18 -6.24 3.41 15.91
N ALA A 19 -6.06 4.12 17.03
CA ALA A 19 -4.83 4.87 17.32
C ALA A 19 -3.57 3.99 17.23
N GLU A 20 -3.64 2.74 17.71
CA GLU A 20 -2.54 1.80 17.61
C GLU A 20 -2.16 1.43 16.17
N ASP A 21 -3.16 1.33 15.28
CA ASP A 21 -2.95 1.03 13.87
C ASP A 21 -2.41 2.26 13.13
N GLN A 22 -2.78 3.47 13.53
CA GLN A 22 -2.14 4.70 13.02
C GLN A 22 -0.66 4.77 13.39
N ILE A 23 -0.31 4.41 14.63
CA ILE A 23 1.09 4.32 15.09
C ILE A 23 1.84 3.25 14.28
N PHE A 24 1.21 2.10 14.05
CA PHE A 24 1.79 1.01 13.28
C PHE A 24 2.07 1.42 11.83
N VAL A 25 1.12 2.06 11.14
CA VAL A 25 1.31 2.59 9.77
C VAL A 25 2.41 3.65 9.75
N THR A 26 2.42 4.55 10.73
CA THR A 26 3.47 5.59 10.85
C THR A 26 4.85 4.96 10.98
N ALA A 27 5.01 3.93 11.82
CA ALA A 27 6.25 3.20 11.96
C ALA A 27 6.66 2.52 10.66
N PHE A 28 5.71 1.87 9.96
CA PHE A 28 5.97 1.20 8.69
C PHE A 28 6.52 2.16 7.62
N VAL A 29 5.92 3.36 7.50
CA VAL A 29 6.39 4.41 6.58
C VAL A 29 7.78 4.91 6.98
N ARG A 30 8.04 5.16 8.27
CA ARG A 30 9.37 5.57 8.76
C ARG A 30 10.44 4.51 8.56
N SER A 31 10.06 3.23 8.58
CA SER A 31 10.93 2.10 8.27
C SER A 31 11.08 1.84 6.77
N HIS A 32 10.55 2.72 5.90
CA HIS A 32 10.55 2.55 4.44
C HIS A 32 9.95 1.19 4.00
N GLY A 33 8.96 0.69 4.74
CA GLY A 33 8.32 -0.60 4.47
C GLY A 33 9.10 -1.84 4.95
N SER A 34 10.21 -1.68 5.69
CA SER A 34 11.02 -2.80 6.17
C SER A 34 10.31 -3.62 7.26
N ILE A 35 9.86 -4.82 6.92
CA ILE A 35 9.24 -5.75 7.89
C ILE A 35 10.22 -6.13 9.00
N LYS A 36 11.50 -6.33 8.67
CA LYS A 36 12.54 -6.66 9.64
C LYS A 36 12.70 -5.56 10.70
N GLU A 37 12.56 -4.31 10.30
CA GLU A 37 12.64 -3.19 11.24
C GLU A 37 11.39 -3.10 12.11
N MET A 38 10.22 -3.39 11.52
CA MET A 38 8.96 -3.48 12.28
C MET A 38 9.01 -4.59 13.33
N GLU A 39 9.58 -5.77 13.01
CA GLU A 39 9.78 -6.84 14.00
C GLU A 39 10.60 -6.35 15.21
N ARG A 40 11.65 -5.55 14.97
CA ARG A 40 12.47 -4.97 16.04
C ARG A 40 11.72 -3.90 16.85
N ILE A 41 11.02 -2.99 16.18
CA ILE A 41 10.28 -1.88 16.82
C ILE A 41 9.17 -2.43 17.72
N PHE A 42 8.42 -3.42 17.24
CA PHE A 42 7.26 -3.95 17.96
C PHE A 42 7.57 -5.19 18.80
N GLY A 43 8.78 -5.77 18.67
CA GLY A 43 9.18 -6.95 19.43
C GLY A 43 8.36 -8.21 19.09
N VAL A 44 7.88 -8.31 17.85
CA VAL A 44 7.03 -9.42 17.39
C VAL A 44 7.58 -10.06 16.13
N SER A 45 7.10 -11.25 15.81
CA SER A 45 7.54 -12.01 14.65
C SER A 45 6.97 -11.49 13.33
N TYR A 46 7.63 -11.84 12.23
CA TYR A 46 7.22 -11.53 10.86
C TYR A 46 5.75 -11.91 10.58
N PRO A 47 5.26 -13.13 10.93
CA PRO A 47 3.84 -13.45 10.74
C PRO A 47 2.89 -12.49 11.45
N THR A 48 3.26 -11.99 12.64
CA THR A 48 2.45 -11.01 13.38
C THR A 48 2.42 -9.66 12.67
N ILE A 49 3.57 -9.18 12.18
CA ILE A 49 3.64 -7.94 11.38
C ILE A 49 2.80 -8.07 10.11
N LYS A 50 2.97 -9.16 9.37
CA LYS A 50 2.26 -9.42 8.11
C LYS A 50 0.74 -9.53 8.31
N SER A 51 0.31 -10.27 9.34
CA SER A 51 -1.11 -10.38 9.69
C SER A 51 -1.74 -9.01 10.00
N ARG A 52 -1.00 -8.17 10.75
CA ARG A 52 -1.47 -6.81 11.06
C ARG A 52 -1.51 -5.89 9.84
N LEU A 53 -0.52 -5.97 8.96
CA LEU A 53 -0.53 -5.24 7.68
C LEU A 53 -1.73 -5.62 6.81
N ASN A 54 -1.98 -6.92 6.65
CA ASN A 54 -3.13 -7.42 5.89
C ASN A 54 -4.44 -6.89 6.49
N ARG A 55 -4.64 -7.05 7.81
CA ARG A 55 -5.85 -6.57 8.50
C ARG A 55 -6.08 -5.06 8.31
N ILE A 56 -5.02 -4.26 8.42
CA ILE A 56 -5.13 -2.80 8.20
C ILE A 56 -5.41 -2.51 6.72
N GLY A 57 -4.71 -3.17 5.81
CA GLY A 57 -4.92 -3.04 4.36
C GLY A 57 -6.37 -3.34 3.96
N ASP A 58 -6.95 -4.42 4.47
CA ASP A 58 -8.34 -4.82 4.21
C ASP A 58 -9.37 -3.78 4.69
N SER A 59 -9.00 -2.93 5.66
CA SER A 59 -9.85 -1.86 6.19
C SER A 59 -9.73 -0.54 5.43
N LEU A 60 -8.74 -0.41 4.54
CA LEU A 60 -8.52 0.76 3.72
C LEU A 60 -9.10 0.47 2.33
N GLU A 61 -10.13 1.22 1.95
CA GLU A 61 -10.67 1.20 0.60
C GLU A 61 -9.62 1.77 -0.36
N PHE A 62 -8.83 0.89 -0.96
CA PHE A 62 -7.94 1.24 -2.05
C PHE A 62 -8.68 0.99 -3.35
N VAL A 63 -9.06 2.06 -4.06
CA VAL A 63 -9.31 1.92 -5.50
C VAL A 63 -7.97 1.52 -6.09
N ASP A 64 -7.88 0.33 -6.67
CA ASP A 64 -6.65 -0.19 -7.24
C ASP A 64 -6.20 0.74 -8.37
N THR A 65 -5.43 1.78 -8.01
CA THR A 65 -4.63 2.56 -8.91
C THR A 65 -3.25 1.93 -8.95
N ASN A 66 -3.14 0.62 -9.09
CA ASN A 66 -2.00 0.08 -9.79
C ASN A 66 -2.24 0.42 -11.26
N PRO A 67 -1.71 1.55 -11.79
CA PRO A 67 -1.79 1.77 -13.21
C PRO A 67 -1.17 0.52 -13.85
N GLN A 68 -1.93 -0.14 -14.72
CA GLN A 68 -1.40 -1.17 -15.61
C GLN A 68 0.00 -0.73 -16.05
N PRO A 69 1.05 -1.54 -15.80
CA PRO A 69 2.42 -1.12 -16.02
C PRO A 69 2.54 -0.61 -17.44
N SER A 70 3.07 0.61 -17.61
CA SER A 70 3.16 1.19 -18.94
C SER A 70 3.98 0.27 -19.83
N ARG A 71 3.72 0.27 -21.15
CA ARG A 71 4.53 -0.47 -22.12
C ARG A 71 6.04 -0.27 -21.93
N VAL A 72 6.46 0.93 -21.54
CA VAL A 72 7.86 1.27 -21.26
C VAL A 72 8.40 0.53 -20.05
N GLU A 73 7.61 0.42 -18.98
CA GLU A 73 7.98 -0.26 -17.74
C GLU A 73 8.13 -1.77 -17.94
N ILE A 74 7.21 -2.40 -18.68
CA ILE A 74 7.28 -3.82 -19.04
C ILE A 74 8.59 -4.13 -19.78
N LEU A 75 8.94 -3.30 -20.78
CA LEU A 75 10.19 -3.47 -21.54
C LEU A 75 11.46 -3.23 -20.69
N GLN A 76 11.39 -2.35 -19.70
CA GLN A 76 12.52 -2.11 -18.78
C GLN A 76 12.72 -3.30 -17.84
N ARG A 77 11.64 -3.88 -17.29
CA ARG A 77 11.69 -5.10 -16.47
C ARG A 77 12.27 -6.28 -17.26
N LEU A 78 11.86 -6.45 -18.52
CA LEU A 78 12.43 -7.45 -19.44
C LEU A 78 13.93 -7.22 -19.66
N ARG A 79 14.34 -5.97 -19.93
CA ARG A 79 15.75 -5.61 -20.12
C ARG A 79 16.60 -5.90 -18.89
N ARG A 80 16.05 -5.69 -17.69
CA ARG A 80 16.72 -5.99 -16.41
C ARG A 80 16.69 -7.48 -16.06
N GLY A 81 15.98 -8.32 -16.82
CA GLY A 81 15.83 -9.76 -16.56
C GLY A 81 14.93 -10.07 -15.36
N GLU A 82 14.08 -9.11 -14.96
CA GLU A 82 13.11 -9.27 -13.86
C GLU A 82 11.89 -10.08 -14.30
N ILE A 83 11.60 -10.07 -15.60
CA ILE A 83 10.59 -10.90 -16.27
C ILE A 83 11.22 -11.53 -17.52
N ASP A 84 10.71 -12.69 -17.92
CA ASP A 84 11.06 -13.32 -19.17
C ASP A 84 10.20 -12.81 -20.34
N ALA A 85 10.49 -13.30 -21.55
CA ALA A 85 9.81 -12.88 -22.76
C ALA A 85 8.32 -13.25 -22.75
N ASP A 86 7.97 -14.40 -22.19
CA ASP A 86 6.59 -14.90 -22.16
C ASP A 86 5.73 -14.06 -21.20
N ALA A 87 6.25 -13.78 -20.00
CA ALA A 87 5.60 -12.87 -19.05
C ALA A 87 5.45 -11.44 -19.61
N ALA A 88 6.46 -10.95 -20.34
CA ALA A 88 6.36 -9.64 -20.99
C ALA A 88 5.28 -9.60 -22.09
N ILE A 89 5.08 -10.69 -22.84
CA ILE A 89 4.02 -10.80 -23.85
C ILE A 89 2.65 -10.75 -23.20
N GLU A 90 2.43 -11.54 -22.14
CA GLU A 90 1.17 -11.58 -21.40
C GLU A 90 0.80 -10.18 -20.85
N GLU A 91 1.76 -9.50 -20.20
CA GLU A 91 1.54 -8.15 -19.68
C GLU A 91 1.26 -7.13 -20.82
N LEU A 92 1.90 -7.26 -21.98
CA LEU A 92 1.65 -6.36 -23.13
C LEU A 92 0.29 -6.60 -23.80
N GLU A 93 -0.20 -7.83 -23.81
CA GLU A 93 -1.53 -8.16 -24.36
C GLU A 93 -2.65 -7.66 -23.44
N GLY A 94 -2.42 -7.67 -22.13
CA GLY A 94 -3.33 -7.12 -21.11
C GLY A 94 -3.49 -5.59 -21.12
N LEU A 95 -2.70 -4.86 -21.93
CA LEU A 95 -2.83 -3.41 -22.11
C LEU A 95 -3.92 -2.98 -23.10
N LYS A 96 -4.59 -3.93 -23.78
CA LYS A 96 -5.72 -3.64 -24.69
C LYS A 96 -7.04 -3.46 -23.93
#